data_AF-A0A3B5RBK1-F1
#
_entry.id   AF-A0A3B5RBK1-F1
#
_cell.length_a   1.000
_cell.length_b   1.000
_cell.length_c   1.000
_cell.angle_alpha   90.00
_cell.angle_beta   90.00
_cell.angle_gamma   90.00
#
_symmetry.space_group_name_H-M   'P 1'
#
loop_
_entity.id
_entity.type
_entity.pdbx_description
1 polymer ?
#
loop_
_entity_poly.entity_id
_entity_poly.type
_entity_poly.pdbx_seq_one_letter_code
_entity_poly.pdbx_strand_id
1 'polypeptide(L)'
;MASEGGLILRNVSRAHEGGYTCRVNGVSSETSWLLIKDVSKPASLSVSPDSSQVLEYQSFSLSCSSSAPGWTIRRFSENTRKTSSCGGDWGVLSSSVCRLQTAKKSDSALYWCESPTMQRSNTVQITVYDRPVVLLIPALPVASGRNVNLTCLTRSPSAASADFYRNDSFIGSGSWSFILRSVSTDDEGSYSCRTGGGVSPPGWLSVRGQRST
;
A
#
# COMPACT_ATOMS: atom_id res chain seq x y z
N MET A 1 34.44 -33.76 -34.80
CA MET A 1 32.98 -33.60 -34.60
C MET A 1 32.78 -33.18 -33.16
N ALA A 2 32.17 -32.02 -32.92
CA ALA A 2 31.82 -31.59 -31.57
C ALA A 2 30.49 -32.26 -31.19
N SER A 3 30.42 -32.89 -30.02
CA SER A 3 29.18 -33.41 -29.45
C SER A 3 28.62 -32.40 -28.46
N GLU A 4 27.33 -32.07 -28.58
CA GLU A 4 26.65 -31.13 -27.69
C GLU A 4 25.91 -31.89 -26.58
N GLY A 5 25.99 -31.40 -25.35
CA GLY A 5 25.31 -31.96 -24.18
C GLY A 5 24.84 -30.83 -23.27
N GLY A 6 23.65 -30.97 -22.66
CA GLY A 6 23.03 -29.92 -21.86
C GLY A 6 22.44 -30.43 -20.56
N LEU A 7 22.45 -29.58 -19.53
CA LEU A 7 21.74 -29.79 -18.27
C LEU A 7 20.41 -29.05 -18.30
N ILE A 8 19.31 -29.77 -18.06
CA ILE A 8 17.97 -29.18 -17.94
C ILE A 8 17.53 -29.27 -16.48
N LEU A 9 17.42 -28.13 -15.81
CA LEU A 9 16.84 -28.03 -14.47
C LEU A 9 15.32 -27.86 -14.59
N ARG A 10 14.55 -28.71 -13.91
CA ARG A 10 13.08 -28.65 -13.86
C ARG A 10 12.64 -28.23 -12.47
N ASN A 11 11.56 -27.45 -12.40
CA ASN A 11 11.00 -26.92 -11.15
C ASN A 11 12.06 -26.16 -10.31
N VAL A 12 12.72 -25.21 -10.97
CA VAL A 12 13.81 -24.41 -10.43
C VAL A 12 13.35 -23.65 -9.17
N SER A 13 14.14 -23.77 -8.11
CA SER A 13 13.90 -23.16 -6.79
C SER A 13 15.20 -22.56 -6.26
N ARG A 14 15.15 -21.72 -5.22
CA ARG A 14 16.33 -21.05 -4.66
C ARG A 14 17.47 -22.02 -4.24
N ALA A 15 17.19 -23.31 -4.04
CA ALA A 15 18.21 -24.33 -3.79
C ALA A 15 19.13 -24.63 -4.99
N HIS A 16 18.71 -24.25 -6.20
CA HIS A 16 19.48 -24.37 -7.44
C HIS A 16 20.28 -23.10 -7.76
N GLU A 17 20.31 -22.11 -6.86
CA GLU A 17 21.12 -20.91 -7.04
C GLU A 17 22.59 -21.23 -6.74
N GLY A 18 23.50 -20.87 -7.64
CA GLY A 18 24.92 -21.12 -7.44
C GLY A 18 25.75 -21.10 -8.71
N GLY A 19 27.03 -21.43 -8.56
CA GLY A 19 27.99 -21.55 -9.65
C GLY A 19 27.92 -22.92 -10.32
N TYR A 20 27.81 -22.93 -11.64
CA TYR A 20 27.79 -24.12 -12.48
C TYR A 20 29.05 -24.18 -13.33
N THR A 21 29.67 -25.35 -13.40
CA THR A 21 30.80 -25.65 -14.29
C THR A 21 30.47 -26.87 -15.13
N CYS A 22 30.88 -26.85 -16.40
CA CYS A 22 30.83 -28.01 -17.27
C CYS A 22 32.18 -28.70 -17.25
N ARG A 23 32.21 -30.04 -17.24
CA ARG A 23 33.46 -30.81 -17.28
C ARG A 23 33.42 -31.84 -18.40
N VAL A 24 34.40 -31.77 -19.31
CA VAL A 24 34.56 -32.70 -20.43
C VAL A 24 35.99 -33.24 -20.41
N ASN A 25 36.14 -34.57 -20.37
CA ASN A 25 37.44 -35.25 -20.36
C ASN A 25 38.43 -34.70 -19.31
N GLY A 26 37.93 -34.34 -18.13
CA GLY A 26 38.74 -33.85 -17.03
C GLY A 26 38.96 -32.33 -17.02
N VAL A 27 38.71 -31.62 -18.12
CA VAL A 27 38.84 -30.16 -18.24
C VAL A 27 37.52 -29.49 -17.88
N SER A 28 37.58 -28.50 -16.98
CA SER A 28 36.42 -27.73 -16.53
C SER A 28 36.31 -26.40 -17.28
N SER A 29 35.09 -25.95 -17.52
CA SER A 29 34.81 -24.59 -17.99
C SER A 29 35.00 -23.56 -16.88
N GLU A 30 35.00 -22.28 -17.27
CA GLU A 30 34.75 -21.18 -16.33
C GLU A 30 33.41 -21.35 -15.61
N THR A 31 33.33 -20.79 -14.40
CA THR A 31 32.11 -20.85 -13.57
C THR A 31 31.08 -19.87 -14.09
N SER A 32 29.88 -20.37 -14.40
CA SER A 32 28.72 -19.55 -14.74
C SER A 32 27.77 -19.48 -13.55
N TRP A 33 27.41 -18.27 -13.13
CA TRP A 33 26.53 -18.08 -11.97
C TRP A 33 25.06 -18.09 -12.39
N LEU A 34 24.26 -18.98 -11.79
CA LEU A 34 22.81 -18.98 -11.94
C LEU A 34 22.18 -18.29 -10.73
N LEU A 35 21.59 -17.12 -10.95
CA LEU A 35 20.80 -16.41 -9.96
C LEU A 35 19.32 -16.73 -10.14
N ILE A 36 18.63 -17.15 -9.08
CA ILE A 36 17.20 -17.46 -9.15
C ILE A 36 16.41 -16.32 -8.53
N LYS A 37 15.80 -15.52 -9.39
CA LYS A 37 14.84 -14.51 -8.94
C LYS A 37 13.54 -15.19 -8.58
N ASP A 38 13.10 -14.95 -7.36
CA ASP A 38 11.77 -15.33 -6.90
C ASP A 38 10.74 -14.50 -7.68
N VAL A 39 10.03 -15.13 -8.62
CA VAL A 39 8.98 -14.48 -9.44
C VAL A 39 7.64 -14.47 -8.70
N SER A 40 7.63 -14.82 -7.41
CA SER A 40 6.41 -14.72 -6.60
C SER A 40 5.90 -13.29 -6.61
N LYS A 41 4.58 -13.14 -6.83
CA LYS A 41 3.93 -11.83 -6.84
C LYS A 41 4.25 -11.16 -5.49
N PRO A 42 4.84 -9.95 -5.49
CA PRO A 42 5.19 -9.29 -4.24
C PRO A 42 3.92 -9.11 -3.41
N ALA A 43 4.06 -9.25 -2.10
CA ALA A 43 2.92 -9.06 -1.22
C ALA A 43 2.34 -7.65 -1.42
N SER A 44 1.03 -7.54 -1.22
CA SER A 44 0.31 -6.28 -1.29
C SER A 44 -0.28 -5.96 0.07
N LEU A 45 0.07 -4.79 0.61
CA LEU A 45 -0.58 -4.21 1.77
C LEU A 45 -1.86 -3.49 1.32
N SER A 46 -2.97 -3.72 2.03
CA SER A 46 -4.22 -2.96 1.89
C SER A 46 -4.65 -2.35 3.22
N VAL A 47 -5.44 -1.27 3.13
CA VAL A 47 -6.01 -0.56 4.28
C VAL A 47 -7.54 -0.67 4.21
N SER A 48 -8.18 -0.86 5.36
CA SER A 48 -9.63 -0.80 5.47
C SER A 48 -10.04 0.01 6.71
N PRO A 49 -10.83 1.11 6.55
CA PRO A 49 -11.33 1.66 5.28
C PRO A 49 -10.20 2.08 4.32
N ASP A 50 -10.46 2.13 3.01
CA ASP A 50 -9.47 2.56 2.00
C ASP A 50 -9.25 4.08 2.11
N SER A 51 -8.37 4.49 3.02
CA SER A 51 -8.04 5.88 3.25
C SER A 51 -6.60 6.08 3.72
N SER A 52 -5.92 7.09 3.16
CA SER A 52 -4.65 7.61 3.68
C SER A 52 -4.81 8.53 4.89
N GLN A 53 -6.05 8.95 5.18
CA GLN A 53 -6.37 9.82 6.31
C GLN A 53 -7.31 9.10 7.29
N VAL A 54 -7.01 9.23 8.58
CA VAL A 54 -7.82 8.66 9.65
C VAL A 54 -8.11 9.77 10.67
N LEU A 55 -9.34 9.80 11.17
CA LEU A 55 -9.71 10.68 12.26
C LEU A 55 -9.30 10.06 13.59
N GLU A 56 -8.71 10.85 14.49
CA GLU A 56 -8.27 10.33 15.80
C GLU A 56 -9.44 9.71 16.57
N TYR A 57 -9.17 8.59 17.24
CA TYR A 57 -10.09 7.68 17.93
C TYR A 57 -10.92 6.75 17.03
N GLN A 58 -10.79 6.84 15.71
CA GLN A 58 -11.36 5.83 14.81
C GLN A 58 -10.48 4.58 14.73
N SER A 59 -11.09 3.49 14.25
CA SER A 59 -10.39 2.25 13.98
C SER A 59 -10.03 2.12 12.50
N PHE A 60 -8.90 1.48 12.22
CA PHE A 60 -8.56 1.02 10.87
C PHE A 60 -7.78 -0.28 10.94
N SER A 61 -7.73 -0.97 9.81
CA SER A 61 -7.07 -2.26 9.68
C SER A 61 -6.14 -2.30 8.48
N LEU A 62 -5.05 -3.03 8.64
CA LEU A 62 -4.03 -3.29 7.65
C LEU A 62 -4.02 -4.78 7.38
N SER A 63 -4.01 -5.17 6.10
CA SER A 63 -4.00 -6.58 5.71
C SER A 63 -2.92 -6.84 4.68
N CYS A 64 -2.20 -7.94 4.85
CA CYS A 64 -1.20 -8.36 3.89
C CYS A 64 -1.72 -9.50 2.99
N SER A 65 -1.76 -9.28 1.68
CA SER A 65 -2.06 -10.32 0.69
C SER A 65 -0.77 -10.84 0.07
N SER A 66 -0.44 -12.11 0.32
CA SER A 66 0.76 -12.77 -0.21
C SER A 66 0.49 -14.24 -0.50
N SER A 67 1.17 -14.80 -1.51
CA SER A 67 1.19 -16.24 -1.78
C SER A 67 2.18 -17.00 -0.89
N ALA A 68 3.11 -16.29 -0.24
CA ALA A 68 4.09 -16.87 0.67
C ALA A 68 3.70 -16.62 2.13
N PRO A 69 3.89 -17.59 3.04
CA PRO A 69 3.63 -17.40 4.47
C PRO A 69 4.72 -16.52 5.12
N GLY A 70 4.44 -16.04 6.34
CA GLY A 70 5.43 -15.38 7.19
C GLY A 70 5.64 -13.88 6.97
N TRP A 71 4.78 -13.22 6.19
CA TRP A 71 4.82 -11.76 6.05
C TRP A 71 4.32 -11.07 7.33
N THR A 72 5.05 -10.07 7.78
CA THR A 72 4.75 -9.30 8.99
C THR A 72 4.41 -7.86 8.64
N ILE A 73 3.40 -7.29 9.29
CA ILE A 73 3.04 -5.87 9.10
C ILE A 73 3.96 -5.02 9.98
N ARG A 74 4.73 -4.15 9.33
CA ARG A 74 5.67 -3.21 9.94
C ARG A 74 5.12 -1.79 9.85
N ARG A 75 5.58 -0.93 10.76
CA ARG A 75 5.45 0.53 10.64
C ARG A 75 6.77 1.22 10.91
N PHE A 76 6.96 2.39 10.29
CA PHE A 76 7.98 3.37 10.64
C PHE A 76 7.29 4.66 11.10
N SER A 77 7.48 5.00 12.38
CA SER A 77 6.99 6.24 12.95
C SER A 77 8.06 7.32 12.85
N GLU A 78 7.81 8.36 12.07
CA GLU A 78 8.75 9.48 11.92
C GLU A 78 9.00 10.22 13.25
N ASN A 79 7.98 10.34 14.09
CA ASN A 79 8.06 11.00 15.40
C ASN A 79 9.05 10.33 16.35
N THR A 80 9.08 8.99 16.36
CA THR A 80 9.97 8.21 17.24
C THR A 80 11.22 7.70 16.51
N ARG A 81 11.28 7.88 15.18
CA ARG A 81 12.28 7.29 14.27
C ARG A 81 12.48 5.79 14.49
N LYS A 82 11.42 5.08 14.88
CA LYS A 82 11.44 3.66 15.23
C LYS A 82 10.64 2.85 14.22
N THR A 83 11.21 1.71 13.83
CA THR A 83 10.48 0.65 13.13
C THR A 83 9.96 -0.37 14.15
N SER A 84 8.69 -0.76 14.04
CA SER A 84 8.11 -1.79 14.89
C SER A 84 7.10 -2.66 14.15
N SER A 85 6.86 -3.86 14.66
CA SER A 85 5.88 -4.81 14.12
C SER A 85 4.53 -4.67 14.83
N CYS A 86 3.44 -4.91 14.11
CA CYS A 86 2.11 -4.96 14.71
C CYS A 86 2.00 -6.10 15.74
N GLY A 87 1.22 -5.86 16.81
CA GLY A 87 1.04 -6.80 17.92
C GLY A 87 2.13 -6.70 19.00
N GLY A 88 3.15 -5.87 18.78
CA GLY A 88 4.09 -5.45 19.83
C GLY A 88 3.60 -4.15 20.48
N ASP A 89 4.24 -3.03 20.15
CA ASP A 89 3.97 -1.73 20.75
C ASP A 89 2.68 -1.06 20.23
N TRP A 90 2.01 -1.66 19.25
CA TRP A 90 0.86 -1.06 18.56
C TRP A 90 0.05 -2.08 17.78
N GLY A 91 -1.23 -1.77 17.64
CA GLY A 91 -2.20 -2.60 16.93
C GLY A 91 -2.40 -3.97 17.57
N VAL A 92 -3.46 -4.63 17.16
CA VAL A 92 -3.79 -5.99 17.55
C VAL A 92 -3.68 -6.85 16.31
N LEU A 93 -2.76 -7.81 16.32
CA LEU A 93 -2.60 -8.75 15.22
C LEU A 93 -3.59 -9.91 15.40
N SER A 94 -4.44 -10.12 14.39
CA SER A 94 -5.36 -11.25 14.33
C SER A 94 -5.23 -11.89 12.95
N SER A 95 -4.64 -13.09 12.91
CA SER A 95 -4.25 -13.76 11.66
C SER A 95 -3.34 -12.84 10.81
N SER A 96 -3.70 -12.56 9.56
CA SER A 96 -2.97 -11.67 8.64
C SER A 96 -3.45 -10.21 8.66
N VAL A 97 -4.27 -9.83 9.65
CA VAL A 97 -4.84 -8.49 9.78
C VAL A 97 -4.35 -7.82 11.05
N CYS A 98 -3.75 -6.65 10.92
CA CYS A 98 -3.40 -5.77 12.02
C CYS A 98 -4.48 -4.72 12.21
N ARG A 99 -5.08 -4.62 13.39
CA ARG A 99 -6.12 -3.62 13.71
C ARG A 99 -5.62 -2.60 14.71
N LEU A 100 -5.70 -1.31 14.39
CA LEU A 100 -5.70 -0.26 15.42
C LEU A 100 -7.16 0.03 15.78
N GLN A 101 -7.55 -0.32 17.01
CA GLN A 101 -8.91 -0.08 17.49
C GLN A 101 -9.16 1.41 17.79
N THR A 102 -8.12 2.12 18.24
CA THR A 102 -8.21 3.52 18.64
C THR A 102 -6.96 4.24 18.14
N ALA A 103 -7.03 4.75 16.91
CA ALA A 103 -5.94 5.47 16.29
C ALA A 103 -5.65 6.77 17.05
N LYS A 104 -4.38 7.03 17.38
CA LYS A 104 -3.91 8.29 17.96
C LYS A 104 -3.05 9.04 16.95
N LYS A 105 -2.89 10.35 17.13
CA LYS A 105 -1.99 11.15 16.28
C LYS A 105 -0.57 10.55 16.16
N SER A 106 -0.06 9.94 17.24
CA SER A 106 1.23 9.24 17.29
C SER A 106 1.32 8.00 16.39
N ASP A 107 0.18 7.45 15.96
CA ASP A 107 0.13 6.32 15.03
C ASP A 107 0.29 6.74 13.58
N SER A 108 0.40 8.04 13.26
CA SER A 108 0.79 8.48 11.91
C SER A 108 2.16 7.91 11.53
N ALA A 109 2.22 7.15 10.45
CA ALA A 109 3.38 6.36 10.07
C ALA A 109 3.34 5.88 8.62
N LEU A 110 4.49 5.38 8.16
CA LEU A 110 4.59 4.55 6.95
C LEU A 110 4.37 3.09 7.33
N TYR A 111 3.57 2.37 6.56
CA TYR A 111 3.21 0.97 6.78
C TYR A 111 3.55 0.11 5.56
N TRP A 112 4.09 -1.09 5.79
CA TRP A 112 4.38 -2.07 4.76
C TRP A 112 4.31 -3.49 5.33
N CYS A 113 4.21 -4.50 4.47
CA CYS A 113 4.51 -5.87 4.83
C CYS A 113 5.99 -6.18 4.57
N GLU A 114 6.61 -6.94 5.46
CA GLU A 114 7.98 -7.42 5.32
C GLU A 114 8.05 -8.95 5.41
N SER A 115 8.73 -9.58 4.45
CA SER A 115 8.94 -11.02 4.42
C SER A 115 10.10 -11.44 5.35
N PRO A 116 10.23 -12.74 5.67
CA PRO A 116 11.40 -13.26 6.40
C PRO A 116 12.73 -13.04 5.68
N THR A 117 12.69 -12.84 4.35
CA THR A 117 13.85 -12.56 3.49
C THR A 117 14.04 -11.06 3.24
N MET A 118 13.45 -10.20 4.08
CA MET A 118 13.57 -8.74 4.04
C MET A 118 13.02 -8.08 2.76
N GLN A 119 12.11 -8.75 2.05
CA GLN A 119 11.38 -8.14 0.94
C GLN A 119 10.24 -7.28 1.49
N ARG A 120 9.93 -6.17 0.81
CA ARG A 120 8.87 -5.24 1.19
C ARG A 120 7.74 -5.21 0.16
N SER A 121 6.51 -5.09 0.63
CA SER A 121 5.35 -4.78 -0.20
C SER A 121 5.36 -3.32 -0.67
N ASN A 122 4.27 -2.88 -1.31
CA ASN A 122 3.94 -1.46 -1.34
C ASN A 122 3.92 -0.85 0.07
N THR A 123 4.29 0.42 0.15
CA THR A 123 4.23 1.23 1.36
C THR A 123 3.02 2.15 1.31
N VAL A 124 2.33 2.32 2.43
CA VAL A 124 1.22 3.25 2.60
C VAL A 124 1.55 4.24 3.69
N GLN A 125 1.35 5.53 3.42
CA GLN A 125 1.40 6.57 4.45
C GLN A 125 -0.01 6.80 4.99
N ILE A 126 -0.19 6.61 6.31
CA ILE A 126 -1.45 6.94 6.99
C ILE A 126 -1.18 8.09 7.94
N THR A 127 -2.01 9.13 7.84
CA THR A 127 -1.97 10.28 8.73
C THR A 127 -3.21 10.31 9.61
N VAL A 128 -3.00 10.31 10.92
CA VAL A 128 -4.08 10.42 11.91
C VAL A 128 -4.24 11.88 12.33
N TYR A 129 -5.42 12.44 12.05
CA TYR A 129 -5.74 13.83 12.35
C TYR A 129 -6.63 13.96 13.58
N ASP A 130 -6.19 14.76 14.55
CA ASP A 130 -7.07 15.33 15.55
C ASP A 130 -7.71 16.61 15.01
N ARG A 131 -8.73 16.43 14.17
CA ARG A 131 -9.50 17.53 13.55
C ARG A 131 -10.99 17.17 13.53
N PRO A 132 -11.89 18.15 13.39
CA PRO A 132 -13.33 17.89 13.30
C PRO A 132 -13.72 17.10 12.05
N VAL A 133 -12.99 17.29 10.94
CA VAL A 133 -13.30 16.74 9.61
C VAL A 133 -12.05 16.15 8.96
N VAL A 134 -12.20 15.01 8.27
CA VAL A 134 -11.19 14.40 7.39
C VAL A 134 -11.82 13.95 6.08
N LEU A 135 -11.00 13.79 5.03
CA LEU A 135 -11.43 13.22 3.77
C LEU A 135 -10.97 11.76 3.67
N LEU A 136 -11.91 10.83 3.54
CA LEU A 136 -11.59 9.45 3.18
C LEU A 136 -11.28 9.41 1.68
N ILE A 137 -9.98 9.32 1.39
CA ILE A 137 -9.40 9.33 0.05
C ILE A 137 -8.44 8.13 -0.09
N PRO A 138 -8.50 7.37 -1.20
CA PRO A 138 -7.77 6.11 -1.34
C PRO A 138 -6.32 6.17 -0.88
N ALA A 139 -5.88 5.15 -0.14
CA ALA A 139 -4.54 5.12 0.44
C ALA A 139 -3.46 4.73 -0.60
N LEU A 140 -3.90 4.17 -1.72
CA LEU A 140 -3.06 3.65 -2.80
C LEU A 140 -3.49 4.21 -4.15
N PRO A 141 -2.57 4.27 -5.13
CA PRO A 141 -2.92 4.71 -6.47
C PRO A 141 -4.01 3.85 -7.10
N VAL A 142 -5.03 4.51 -7.64
CA VAL A 142 -6.22 3.88 -8.23
C VAL A 142 -5.98 3.61 -9.72
N ALA A 143 -6.45 2.49 -10.25
CA ALA A 143 -6.31 2.23 -11.69
C ALA A 143 -7.24 3.15 -12.51
N SER A 144 -6.74 3.66 -13.64
CA SER A 144 -7.58 4.43 -14.58
C SER A 144 -8.84 3.66 -14.99
N GLY A 145 -9.94 4.40 -15.19
CA GLY A 145 -11.26 3.88 -15.54
C GLY A 145 -12.08 3.38 -14.35
N ARG A 146 -11.53 3.42 -13.12
CA ARG A 146 -12.27 3.08 -11.90
C ARG A 146 -13.02 4.29 -11.35
N ASN A 147 -14.03 4.03 -10.52
CA ASN A 147 -14.71 5.07 -9.76
C ASN A 147 -14.03 5.24 -8.41
N VAL A 148 -13.90 6.48 -7.96
CA VAL A 148 -13.38 6.82 -6.62
C VAL A 148 -14.49 7.52 -5.85
N ASN A 149 -14.79 7.01 -4.66
CA ASN A 149 -15.76 7.63 -3.76
C ASN A 149 -15.02 8.39 -2.67
N LEU A 150 -15.02 9.71 -2.76
CA LEU A 150 -14.48 10.59 -1.73
C LEU A 150 -15.54 10.79 -0.64
N THR A 151 -15.24 10.41 0.60
CA THR A 151 -16.21 10.55 1.71
C THR A 151 -15.70 11.53 2.75
N CYS A 152 -16.49 12.56 3.05
CA CYS A 152 -16.19 13.53 4.08
C CYS A 152 -16.69 13.01 5.43
N LEU A 153 -15.76 12.77 6.36
CA LEU A 153 -16.09 12.25 7.70
C LEU A 153 -15.96 13.37 8.73
N THR A 154 -16.97 13.54 9.59
CA THR A 154 -17.00 14.56 10.65
C THR A 154 -17.38 13.96 12.00
N ARG A 155 -16.86 14.52 13.10
CA ARG A 155 -17.29 14.20 14.48
C ARG A 155 -18.67 14.78 14.82
N SER A 156 -19.08 15.83 14.11
CA SER A 156 -20.31 16.58 14.41
C SER A 156 -21.08 16.80 13.12
N PRO A 157 -21.93 15.84 12.71
CA PRO A 157 -22.75 15.97 11.52
C PRO A 157 -23.85 17.01 11.77
N SER A 158 -23.59 18.26 11.41
CA SER A 158 -24.53 19.38 11.54
C SER A 158 -25.08 19.87 10.20
N ALA A 159 -24.37 19.62 9.09
CA ALA A 159 -24.78 20.00 7.74
C ALA A 159 -25.51 18.86 7.03
N ALA A 160 -26.36 19.15 6.04
CA ALA A 160 -26.97 18.11 5.21
C ALA A 160 -26.02 17.59 4.11
N SER A 161 -24.98 18.35 3.79
CA SER A 161 -24.06 18.10 2.69
C SER A 161 -22.63 18.57 3.01
N ALA A 162 -21.69 18.14 2.17
CA ALA A 162 -20.32 18.61 2.13
C ALA A 162 -19.98 19.17 0.74
N ASP A 163 -19.20 20.24 0.69
CA ASP A 163 -18.57 20.75 -0.52
C ASP A 163 -17.23 20.04 -0.74
N PHE A 164 -16.90 19.71 -1.98
CA PHE A 164 -15.65 19.04 -2.35
C PHE A 164 -14.81 19.94 -3.25
N TYR A 165 -13.49 19.84 -3.08
CA TYR A 165 -12.50 20.64 -3.78
C TYR A 165 -11.43 19.75 -4.38
N ARG A 166 -10.92 20.15 -5.55
CA ARG A 166 -9.70 19.62 -6.18
C ARG A 166 -8.77 20.80 -6.47
N ASN A 167 -7.56 20.75 -5.93
CA ASN A 167 -6.57 21.83 -6.03
C ASN A 167 -7.21 23.19 -5.68
N ASP A 168 -7.89 23.23 -4.53
CA ASP A 168 -8.64 24.37 -3.98
C ASP A 168 -9.81 24.89 -4.85
N SER A 169 -10.08 24.26 -6.00
CA SER A 169 -11.22 24.58 -6.87
C SER A 169 -12.42 23.72 -6.51
N PHE A 170 -13.60 24.34 -6.38
CA PHE A 170 -14.84 23.64 -6.10
C PHE A 170 -15.22 22.69 -7.25
N ILE A 171 -15.51 21.42 -6.91
CA ILE A 171 -15.89 20.39 -7.89
C ILE A 171 -17.33 19.89 -7.72
N GLY A 172 -17.98 20.23 -6.61
CA GLY A 172 -19.38 19.89 -6.36
C GLY A 172 -19.69 19.71 -4.88
N SER A 173 -20.98 19.57 -4.59
CA SER A 173 -21.48 19.24 -3.26
C SER A 173 -22.20 17.89 -3.29
N GLY A 174 -22.19 17.17 -2.17
CA GLY A 174 -22.89 15.88 -2.07
C GLY A 174 -23.32 15.57 -0.64
N SER A 175 -24.13 14.54 -0.48
CA SER A 175 -24.55 14.01 0.84
C SER A 175 -23.38 13.28 1.49
N TRP A 176 -22.38 14.05 1.94
CA TRP A 176 -21.12 13.60 2.54
C TRP A 176 -20.18 12.81 1.64
N SER A 177 -20.57 12.55 0.40
CA SER A 177 -19.75 11.81 -0.56
C SER A 177 -19.78 12.44 -1.95
N PHE A 178 -18.69 12.27 -2.68
CA PHE A 178 -18.53 12.71 -4.07
C PHE A 178 -17.84 11.62 -4.87
N ILE A 179 -18.47 11.20 -5.97
CA ILE A 179 -17.97 10.10 -6.81
C ILE A 179 -17.32 10.66 -8.06
N LEU A 180 -16.00 10.48 -8.16
CA LEU A 180 -15.28 10.63 -9.41
C LEU A 180 -15.51 9.37 -10.24
N ARG A 181 -16.03 9.52 -11.47
CA ARG A 181 -16.34 8.39 -12.34
C ARG A 181 -15.24 8.22 -13.37
N SER A 182 -14.83 6.98 -13.60
CA SER A 182 -13.87 6.61 -14.64
C SER A 182 -12.60 7.47 -14.63
N VAL A 183 -11.90 7.49 -13.48
CA VAL A 183 -10.75 8.39 -13.25
C VAL A 183 -9.61 8.20 -14.25
N SER A 184 -8.90 9.28 -14.55
CA SER A 184 -7.72 9.32 -15.42
C SER A 184 -6.55 10.02 -14.72
N THR A 185 -5.40 10.09 -15.37
CA THR A 185 -4.25 10.85 -14.83
C THR A 185 -4.54 12.34 -14.66
N ASP A 186 -5.51 12.89 -15.39
CA ASP A 186 -5.94 14.29 -15.25
C ASP A 186 -6.76 14.54 -13.96
N ASP A 187 -7.20 13.47 -13.30
CA ASP A 187 -7.87 13.52 -12.01
C ASP A 187 -6.90 13.41 -10.83
N GLU A 188 -5.59 13.28 -11.06
CA GLU A 188 -4.61 13.38 -9.98
C GLU A 188 -4.61 14.78 -9.37
N GLY A 189 -4.42 14.84 -8.05
CA GLY A 189 -4.33 16.11 -7.35
C GLY A 189 -4.68 16.05 -5.88
N SER A 190 -4.77 17.24 -5.29
CA SER A 190 -5.06 17.44 -3.88
C SER A 190 -6.55 17.66 -3.68
N TYR A 191 -7.20 16.78 -2.92
CA TYR A 191 -8.63 16.83 -2.65
C TYR A 191 -8.90 17.17 -1.18
N SER A 192 -9.95 17.95 -0.94
CA SER A 192 -10.44 18.27 0.40
C SER A 192 -11.97 18.40 0.39
N CYS A 193 -12.56 18.36 1.58
CA CYS A 193 -13.98 18.65 1.77
C CYS A 193 -14.21 19.73 2.82
N ARG A 194 -15.30 20.47 2.68
CA ARG A 194 -15.76 21.49 3.62
C ARG A 194 -17.19 21.22 4.04
N THR A 195 -17.44 21.36 5.33
CA THR A 195 -18.76 21.22 5.96
C THR A 195 -18.97 22.40 6.91
N GLY A 196 -20.17 22.51 7.50
CA GLY A 196 -20.39 23.45 8.61
C GLY A 196 -19.46 23.23 9.81
N GLY A 197 -18.90 22.02 9.97
CA GLY A 197 -17.95 21.67 11.02
C GLY A 197 -16.47 21.99 10.72
N GLY A 198 -16.15 22.49 9.53
CA GLY A 198 -14.79 22.87 9.13
C GLY A 198 -14.33 22.28 7.80
N VAL A 199 -13.04 22.45 7.51
CA VAL A 199 -12.36 21.99 6.29
C VAL A 199 -11.41 20.83 6.62
N SER A 200 -11.44 19.76 5.82
CA SER A 200 -10.52 18.64 5.96
C SER A 200 -9.09 19.03 5.56
N PRO A 201 -8.05 18.37 6.10
CA PRO A 201 -6.74 18.38 5.49
C PRO A 201 -6.79 17.92 4.02
N PRO A 202 -5.95 18.48 3.14
CA PRO A 202 -5.83 17.97 1.78
C PRO A 202 -5.28 16.54 1.78
N GLY A 203 -5.82 15.70 0.90
CA GLY A 203 -5.31 14.37 0.61
C GLY A 203 -5.00 14.21 -0.87
N TRP A 204 -3.92 13.51 -1.20
CA TRP A 204 -3.50 13.32 -2.59
C TRP A 204 -4.15 12.09 -3.21
N LEU A 205 -4.85 12.26 -4.33
CA LEU A 205 -5.30 11.16 -5.18
C LEU A 205 -4.25 10.90 -6.26
N SER A 206 -3.79 9.65 -6.36
CA SER A 206 -2.95 9.20 -7.47
C SER A 206 -3.68 8.18 -8.33
N VAL A 207 -3.47 8.26 -9.65
CA VAL A 207 -4.09 7.41 -10.65
C VAL A 207 -3.01 6.73 -11.49
N ARG A 208 -3.04 5.40 -11.53
CA ARG A 208 -2.16 4.61 -12.39
C ARG A 208 -2.71 4.64 -13.81
N GLY A 209 -1.95 5.26 -14.72
CA GLY A 209 -2.22 5.20 -16.15
C GLY A 209 -2.27 3.74 -16.65
N GLN A 210 -3.10 3.50 -17.68
CA GLN A 210 -3.02 2.22 -18.39
C GLN A 210 -1.68 2.14 -19.12
N ARG A 211 -0.93 1.06 -18.92
CA ARG A 211 0.15 0.71 -19.85
C ARG A 211 -0.52 0.41 -21.18
N SER A 212 -0.39 1.32 -22.15
CA SER A 212 -0.60 1.02 -23.55
C SER A 212 0.43 -0.05 -23.94
N THR A 213 -0.01 -1.29 -24.02
CA THR A 213 0.73 -2.42 -24.60
C THR A 213 0.80 -2.29 -26.10
#